data_AF-V4MP69-F1
#
_entry.id   AF-V4MP69-F1
#
_cell.length_a   1.000
_cell.length_b   1.000
_cell.length_c   1.000
_cell.angle_alpha   90.00
_cell.angle_beta   90.00
_cell.angle_gamma   90.00
#
_symmetry.space_group_name_H-M   'P 1'
#
loop_
_entity.id
_entity.type
_entity.pdbx_description
1 polymer ?
#
loop_
_entity_poly.entity_id
_entity_poly.type
_entity_poly.pdbx_seq_one_letter_code
_entity_poly.pdbx_strand_id
1 'polypeptide(L)'
;MASLSTTSLSFKAPSIQSTRISQVLRKASSFQSISFGRFHSSKSLRLQISCAAKPETVQKVSDIVKEQLALSADTALTAESKFSALGADSLDTVEIVMALEEKFNISVEESDAQNITTIQEAADLIEDLVQKKPATSEAS
;
A
#
# COMPACT_ATOMS: atom_id res chain seq x y z
N MET A 1 6.82 -19.12 -65.79
CA MET A 1 6.85 -20.33 -64.94
C MET A 1 7.50 -19.95 -63.61
N ALA A 2 6.78 -20.16 -62.49
CA ALA A 2 7.21 -20.09 -61.08
C ALA A 2 7.52 -18.67 -60.53
N SER A 3 7.15 -18.24 -59.32
CA SER A 3 6.74 -18.93 -58.08
C SER A 3 5.83 -18.05 -57.21
N LEU A 4 4.83 -18.66 -56.55
CA LEU A 4 4.07 -18.09 -55.43
C LEU A 4 4.73 -18.56 -54.13
N SER A 5 5.06 -17.65 -53.21
CA SER A 5 5.66 -17.99 -51.92
C SER A 5 4.62 -17.85 -50.80
N THR A 6 4.25 -18.97 -50.19
CA THR A 6 3.20 -19.11 -49.18
C THR A 6 3.73 -18.80 -47.78
N THR A 7 2.92 -18.08 -47.00
CA THR A 7 3.12 -17.78 -45.58
C THR A 7 3.09 -19.03 -44.70
N SER A 8 4.06 -19.17 -43.80
CA SER A 8 4.15 -20.25 -42.82
C SER A 8 3.76 -19.74 -41.43
N LEU A 9 2.66 -20.25 -40.88
CA LEU A 9 2.27 -20.06 -39.48
C LEU A 9 2.46 -21.38 -38.76
N SER A 10 3.33 -21.39 -37.75
CA SER A 10 3.65 -22.56 -36.94
C SER A 10 3.11 -22.36 -35.52
N PHE A 11 2.11 -23.16 -35.13
CA PHE A 11 1.56 -23.23 -33.78
C PHE A 11 1.26 -24.70 -33.46
N LYS A 12 2.02 -25.34 -32.55
CA LYS A 12 1.51 -26.35 -31.59
C LYS A 12 2.60 -26.91 -30.66
N ALA A 13 2.42 -26.75 -29.34
CA ALA A 13 2.79 -27.69 -28.26
C ALA A 13 2.26 -27.13 -26.92
N PRO A 14 2.03 -27.92 -25.84
CA PRO A 14 2.28 -29.36 -25.66
C PRO A 14 1.04 -30.18 -25.27
N SER A 15 1.12 -31.50 -25.50
CA SER A 15 0.19 -32.51 -25.02
C SER A 15 0.70 -33.07 -23.70
N ILE A 16 -0.05 -32.87 -22.63
CA ILE A 16 0.14 -33.50 -21.32
C ILE A 16 -0.15 -34.99 -21.47
N GLN A 17 0.80 -35.86 -21.16
CA GLN A 17 0.57 -37.30 -21.06
C GLN A 17 1.02 -37.86 -19.71
N SER A 18 0.04 -38.49 -19.08
CA SER A 18 0.11 -39.83 -18.50
C SER A 18 0.69 -39.99 -17.09
N THR A 19 -0.26 -40.20 -16.19
CA THR A 19 -0.17 -40.97 -14.95
C THR A 19 0.34 -42.40 -15.18
N ARG A 20 1.38 -42.82 -14.44
CA ARG A 20 1.57 -44.24 -14.06
C ARG A 20 2.19 -44.33 -12.67
N ILE A 21 1.36 -44.82 -11.75
CA ILE A 21 1.70 -45.33 -10.42
C ILE A 21 2.52 -46.60 -10.60
N SER A 22 3.65 -46.73 -9.89
CA SER A 22 4.33 -48.02 -9.66
C SER A 22 5.11 -47.97 -8.35
N GLN A 23 4.69 -48.83 -7.43
CA GLN A 23 5.38 -49.30 -6.23
C GLN A 23 6.88 -49.54 -6.47
N VAL A 24 7.75 -49.27 -5.48
CA VAL A 24 8.69 -50.25 -4.89
C VAL A 24 9.09 -49.79 -3.48
N LEU A 25 9.07 -50.79 -2.59
CA LEU A 25 9.33 -50.83 -1.15
C LEU A 25 10.84 -50.95 -0.83
N ARG A 26 11.21 -50.58 0.42
CA ARG A 26 12.42 -51.00 1.18
C ARG A 26 13.77 -50.37 0.76
N LYS A 27 14.38 -49.59 1.67
CA LYS A 27 15.50 -50.00 2.55
C LYS A 27 15.91 -48.83 3.46
N ALA A 28 15.97 -49.08 4.77
CA ALA A 28 16.61 -48.22 5.74
C ALA A 28 18.13 -48.47 5.76
N SER A 29 18.93 -47.41 5.83
CA SER A 29 20.22 -47.41 6.50
C SER A 29 20.75 -45.98 6.63
N SER A 30 20.92 -45.58 7.88
CA SER A 30 21.81 -44.53 8.36
C SER A 30 23.07 -44.38 7.50
N PHE A 31 23.40 -43.17 7.05
CA PHE A 31 24.54 -42.40 7.58
C PHE A 31 24.65 -41.05 6.86
N GLN A 32 24.58 -39.99 7.68
CA GLN A 32 25.10 -38.64 7.54
C GLN A 32 25.29 -38.02 6.14
N SER A 33 24.50 -36.97 5.87
CA SER A 33 25.00 -35.70 5.33
C SER A 33 23.94 -34.62 5.47
N ILE A 34 24.31 -33.51 6.11
CA ILE A 34 23.45 -32.37 6.43
C ILE A 34 23.07 -31.68 5.12
N SER A 35 21.92 -32.08 4.59
CA SER A 35 21.27 -31.45 3.44
C SER A 35 20.21 -30.48 3.96
N PHE A 36 20.46 -29.19 3.76
CA PHE A 36 19.54 -28.04 3.79
C PHE A 36 18.05 -28.38 4.01
N GLY A 37 17.69 -28.60 5.28
CA GLY A 37 16.32 -28.84 5.70
C GLY A 37 15.55 -27.52 5.80
N ARG A 38 14.67 -27.29 4.82
CA ARG A 38 13.48 -26.46 4.98
C ARG A 38 12.72 -26.90 6.22
N PHE A 39 12.57 -26.00 7.19
CA PHE A 39 11.30 -25.57 7.81
C PHE A 39 11.65 -24.94 9.15
N HIS A 40 11.74 -23.61 9.16
CA HIS A 40 11.47 -22.88 10.38
C HIS A 40 10.77 -21.59 10.05
N SER A 41 9.73 -21.35 10.85
CA SER A 41 9.03 -20.09 11.01
C SER A 41 8.32 -19.56 9.79
N SER A 42 7.00 -19.76 9.81
CA SER A 42 5.99 -18.78 9.40
C SER A 42 6.62 -17.41 9.20
N LYS A 43 6.59 -16.91 7.96
CA LYS A 43 6.89 -15.51 7.70
C LYS A 43 6.03 -14.73 8.68
N SER A 44 6.72 -14.13 9.63
CA SER A 44 6.18 -13.26 10.65
C SER A 44 5.15 -12.37 9.97
N LEU A 45 3.87 -12.56 10.32
CA LEU A 45 2.88 -11.53 10.09
C LEU A 45 3.43 -10.33 10.85
N ARG A 46 4.12 -9.45 10.12
CA ARG A 46 4.32 -8.08 10.56
C ARG A 46 2.91 -7.50 10.57
N LEU A 47 2.19 -7.75 11.66
CA LEU A 47 1.23 -6.80 12.19
C LEU A 47 2.08 -5.56 12.47
N GLN A 48 2.31 -4.78 11.42
CA GLN A 48 2.61 -3.37 11.57
C GLN A 48 1.37 -2.83 12.24
N ILE A 49 1.46 -2.72 13.56
CA ILE A 49 0.63 -1.82 14.31
C ILE A 49 1.11 -0.45 13.81
N SER A 50 0.45 0.04 12.76
CA SER A 50 0.48 1.46 12.44
C SER A 50 -0.04 2.13 13.70
N CYS A 51 0.81 2.97 14.29
CA CYS A 51 0.40 3.87 15.35
C CYS A 51 -0.77 4.68 14.78
N ALA A 52 -2.00 4.25 15.04
CA ALA A 52 -3.16 4.94 14.53
C ALA A 52 -3.14 6.34 15.13
N ALA A 53 -3.09 7.36 14.28
CA ALA A 53 -3.24 8.74 14.70
C ALA A 53 -4.39 8.89 15.68
N LYS A 54 -4.28 9.90 16.55
CA LYS A 54 -5.34 10.19 17.52
C LYS A 54 -6.68 10.31 16.78
N PRO A 55 -7.77 9.74 17.32
CA PRO A 55 -9.07 9.78 16.65
C PRO A 55 -9.55 11.21 16.40
N GLU A 56 -9.13 12.16 17.24
CA GLU A 56 -9.39 13.60 17.06
C GLU A 56 -8.71 14.17 15.80
N THR A 57 -7.49 13.73 15.48
CA THR A 57 -6.75 14.17 14.29
C THR A 57 -7.43 13.64 13.04
N VAL A 58 -7.83 12.36 13.02
CA VAL A 58 -8.56 11.73 11.90
C VAL A 58 -9.88 12.44 11.63
N GLN A 59 -10.62 12.84 12.67
CA GLN A 59 -11.86 13.61 12.52
C GLN A 59 -11.60 14.97 11.88
N LYS A 60 -10.61 15.73 12.36
CA LYS A 60 -10.25 17.03 11.79
C LYS A 60 -9.83 16.92 10.32
N VAL A 61 -9.03 15.92 9.97
CA VAL A 61 -8.65 15.67 8.57
C VAL A 61 -9.89 15.38 7.74
N SER A 62 -10.78 14.52 8.23
CA SER A 62 -12.04 14.19 7.54
C SER A 62 -12.91 15.42 7.31
N ASP A 63 -13.00 16.33 8.29
CA ASP A 63 -13.79 17.55 8.19
C ASP A 63 -13.21 18.51 7.13
N ILE A 64 -11.89 18.67 7.09
CA ILE A 64 -11.19 19.48 6.08
C ILE A 64 -11.43 18.90 4.68
N VAL A 65 -11.34 17.58 4.53
CA VAL A 65 -11.58 16.91 3.25
C VAL A 65 -13.03 17.09 2.79
N LYS A 66 -14.01 17.04 3.70
CA LYS A 66 -15.41 17.33 3.36
C LYS A 66 -15.60 18.77 2.90
N GLU A 67 -14.92 19.72 3.55
CA GLU A 67 -14.98 21.13 3.20
C GLU A 67 -14.38 21.39 1.80
N GLN A 68 -13.20 20.85 1.51
CA GLN A 68 -12.54 21.03 0.22
C GLN A 68 -13.29 20.35 -0.93
N LEU A 69 -13.75 19.12 -0.72
CA LEU A 69 -14.48 18.35 -1.76
C LEU A 69 -15.98 18.66 -1.80
N ALA A 70 -16.45 19.67 -1.04
CA ALA A 70 -17.86 20.05 -0.92
C ALA A 70 -18.80 18.84 -0.66
N LEU A 71 -18.35 17.88 0.15
CA LEU A 71 -19.11 16.69 0.49
C LEU A 71 -20.19 17.02 1.53
N SER A 72 -21.31 16.31 1.46
CA SER A 72 -22.37 16.45 2.47
C SER A 72 -21.88 16.03 3.85
N ALA A 73 -22.38 16.69 4.91
CA ALA A 73 -22.03 16.36 6.29
C ALA A 73 -22.32 14.88 6.64
N ASP A 74 -23.37 14.33 6.02
CA ASP A 74 -23.83 12.95 6.17
C ASP A 74 -22.90 11.91 5.52
N THR A 75 -21.94 12.34 4.68
CA THR A 75 -20.96 11.44 4.09
C THR A 75 -20.05 10.89 5.19
N ALA A 76 -20.17 9.60 5.47
CA ALA A 76 -19.32 8.92 6.43
C ALA A 76 -17.94 8.67 5.80
N LEU A 77 -16.93 9.41 6.27
CA LEU A 77 -15.54 9.17 5.94
C LEU A 77 -14.91 8.26 6.99
N THR A 78 -14.19 7.25 6.54
CA THR A 78 -13.42 6.33 7.41
C THR A 78 -11.93 6.60 7.24
N ALA A 79 -11.12 6.18 8.21
CA ALA A 79 -9.66 6.32 8.13
C ALA A 79 -9.08 5.66 6.85
N GLU A 80 -9.66 4.54 6.43
CA GLU A 80 -9.30 3.79 5.21
C GLU A 80 -9.80 4.43 3.90
N SER A 81 -10.57 5.52 3.98
CA SER A 81 -11.10 6.19 2.80
C SER A 81 -9.96 6.83 2.01
N LYS A 82 -9.92 6.53 0.71
CA LYS A 82 -8.94 7.11 -0.22
C LYS A 82 -9.46 8.41 -0.80
N PHE A 83 -8.60 9.41 -0.95
CA PHE A 83 -8.98 10.69 -1.56
C PHE A 83 -9.51 10.53 -2.99
N SER A 84 -8.86 9.66 -3.78
CA SER A 84 -9.32 9.32 -5.13
C SER A 84 -10.70 8.64 -5.18
N ALA A 85 -11.06 7.90 -4.13
CA ALA A 85 -12.40 7.29 -4.03
C ALA A 85 -13.48 8.31 -3.66
N LEU A 86 -13.09 9.42 -3.05
CA LEU A 86 -13.95 10.57 -2.74
C LEU A 86 -14.09 11.55 -3.91
N GLY A 87 -13.39 11.28 -5.03
CA GLY A 87 -13.41 12.13 -6.21
C GLY A 87 -12.39 13.26 -6.19
N ALA A 88 -11.45 13.26 -5.22
CA ALA A 88 -10.35 14.22 -5.23
C ALA A 88 -9.46 14.00 -6.44
N ASP A 89 -9.22 15.05 -7.21
CA ASP A 89 -8.23 15.07 -8.26
C ASP A 89 -6.82 15.47 -7.74
N SER A 90 -5.86 15.60 -8.66
CA SER A 90 -4.50 16.01 -8.30
C SER A 90 -4.40 17.43 -7.76
N LEU A 91 -5.31 18.33 -8.15
CA LEU A 91 -5.36 19.70 -7.66
C LEU A 91 -6.03 19.75 -6.28
N ASP A 92 -7.14 19.04 -6.11
CA ASP A 92 -7.84 18.92 -4.83
C ASP A 92 -6.90 18.37 -3.74
N THR A 93 -6.05 17.41 -4.09
CA THR A 93 -5.08 16.82 -3.15
C THR A 93 -4.08 17.88 -2.66
N VAL A 94 -3.62 18.78 -3.55
CA VAL A 94 -2.73 19.89 -3.18
C VAL A 94 -3.45 20.89 -2.28
N GLU A 95 -4.70 21.24 -2.59
CA GLU A 95 -5.51 22.15 -1.77
C GLU A 95 -5.77 21.59 -0.36
N ILE A 96 -6.09 20.29 -0.27
CA ILE A 96 -6.26 19.58 1.00
C ILE A 96 -4.97 19.63 1.82
N VAL A 97 -3.81 19.32 1.22
CA VAL A 97 -2.52 19.34 1.93
C VAL A 97 -2.20 20.75 2.44
N MET A 98 -2.40 21.79 1.63
CA MET A 98 -2.20 23.18 2.06
C MET A 98 -3.13 23.57 3.22
N ALA A 99 -4.40 23.16 3.16
CA ALA A 99 -5.34 23.40 4.26
C ALA A 99 -4.93 22.67 5.55
N LEU A 100 -4.39 21.45 5.44
CA LEU A 100 -3.88 20.70 6.58
C LEU A 100 -2.65 21.37 7.21
N GLU A 101 -1.70 21.84 6.39
CA GLU A 101 -0.54 22.59 6.85
C GLU A 101 -0.93 23.83 7.65
N GLU A 102 -1.87 24.62 7.13
CA GLU A 102 -2.36 25.82 7.79
C GLU A 102 -3.09 25.50 9.10
N LYS A 103 -4.00 24.50 9.09
CA LYS A 103 -4.80 24.14 10.27
C LYS A 103 -3.97 23.59 11.41
N PHE A 104 -2.94 22.80 11.11
CA PHE A 104 -2.07 22.20 12.13
C PHE A 104 -0.77 22.98 12.37
N ASN A 105 -0.52 24.06 11.61
CA ASN A 105 0.72 24.84 11.62
C ASN A 105 1.96 23.94 11.48
N ILE A 106 1.91 23.03 10.51
CA ILE A 106 2.99 22.09 10.16
C ILE A 106 3.51 22.42 8.76
N SER A 107 4.63 21.79 8.37
CA SER A 107 5.15 21.83 7.01
C SER A 107 5.32 20.39 6.55
N VAL A 108 4.61 20.04 5.49
CA VAL A 108 4.64 18.73 4.85
C VAL A 108 5.55 18.84 3.62
N GLU A 109 6.48 17.90 3.47
CA GLU A 109 7.30 17.88 2.26
C GLU A 109 6.46 17.42 1.06
N GLU A 110 6.69 17.98 -0.12
CA GLU A 110 5.97 17.62 -1.35
C GLU A 110 6.02 16.11 -1.64
N SER A 111 7.17 15.47 -1.37
CA SER A 111 7.29 14.02 -1.53
C SER A 111 6.37 13.25 -0.61
N ASP A 112 6.19 13.72 0.62
CA ASP A 112 5.31 13.08 1.58
C ASP A 112 3.85 13.32 1.21
N ALA A 113 3.50 14.56 0.85
CA ALA A 113 2.18 14.95 0.36
C ALA A 113 1.70 14.09 -0.83
N GLN A 114 2.58 13.83 -1.79
CA GLN A 114 2.28 12.97 -2.96
C GLN A 114 2.09 11.50 -2.59
N ASN A 115 2.67 11.05 -1.48
CA ASN A 115 2.52 9.67 -1.00
C ASN A 115 1.24 9.47 -0.17
N ILE A 116 0.55 10.53 0.22
CA ILE A 116 -0.69 10.43 1.00
C ILE A 116 -1.84 10.01 0.09
N THR A 117 -2.38 8.82 0.32
CA THR A 117 -3.51 8.28 -0.47
C THR A 117 -4.79 8.14 0.35
N THR A 118 -4.67 8.01 1.67
CA THR A 118 -5.77 7.79 2.60
C THR A 118 -5.84 8.86 3.69
N ILE A 119 -7.03 9.01 4.29
CA ILE A 119 -7.24 9.88 5.45
C ILE A 119 -6.34 9.46 6.63
N GLN A 120 -6.16 8.16 6.83
CA GLN A 120 -5.30 7.64 7.88
C GLN A 120 -3.84 8.06 7.68
N GLU A 121 -3.28 7.86 6.48
CA GLU A 121 -1.90 8.26 6.17
C GLU A 121 -1.70 9.76 6.41
N ALA A 122 -2.68 10.60 6.05
CA ALA A 122 -2.63 12.03 6.31
C ALA A 122 -2.58 12.33 7.81
N ALA A 123 -3.46 11.71 8.59
CA ALA A 123 -3.55 11.91 10.03
C ALA A 123 -2.29 11.42 10.75
N ASP A 124 -1.73 10.27 10.34
CA ASP A 124 -0.51 9.70 10.89
C ASP A 124 0.68 10.65 10.64
N LEU A 125 0.80 11.17 9.41
CA LEU A 125 1.84 12.11 9.04
C LEU A 125 1.74 13.44 9.81
N ILE A 126 0.53 13.96 9.99
CA ILE A 126 0.29 15.17 10.79
C ILE A 126 0.72 14.94 12.23
N GLU A 127 0.36 13.81 12.82
CA GLU A 127 0.72 13.50 14.21
C GLU A 127 2.25 13.38 14.37
N ASP A 128 2.93 12.74 13.43
CA ASP A 128 4.39 12.63 13.41
C ASP A 128 5.07 14.02 13.32
N LEU A 129 4.57 14.90 12.45
CA LEU A 129 5.11 16.26 12.30
C LEU A 129 4.79 17.16 13.50
N VAL A 130 3.60 17.03 14.09
CA VAL A 130 3.22 17.74 15.31
C VAL A 130 4.10 17.32 16.49
N GLN A 131 4.45 16.04 16.60
CA GLN A 131 5.38 15.54 17.63
C GLN A 131 6.83 15.92 17.35
N LYS A 132 7.22 15.99 16.06
CA LYS A 132 8.59 16.31 15.65
C LYS A 132 8.88 17.80 15.62
N LYS A 133 7.86 18.68 15.62
CA LYS A 133 8.03 20.14 15.72
C LYS A 133 8.82 20.45 17.00
N PRO A 134 10.12 20.77 16.90
CA PRO A 134 10.85 21.18 18.08
C PRO A 134 10.26 22.52 18.50
N ALA A 135 10.11 22.73 19.80
CA ALA A 135 9.83 24.04 20.35
C ALA A 135 10.93 25.02 19.92
N THR A 136 10.76 25.68 18.78
CA THR A 136 11.28 27.03 18.54
C THR A 136 10.24 27.94 19.19
N SER A 137 10.35 28.19 20.50
CA SER A 137 10.91 29.45 21.02
C SER A 137 10.22 30.62 20.31
N GLU A 138 9.11 31.13 20.84
CA GLU A 138 9.19 32.32 21.70
C GLU A 138 10.58 32.96 21.68
N ALA A 139 10.79 33.92 20.78
CA ALA A 139 11.71 35.05 20.92
C ALA A 139 11.68 35.90 19.66
N SER A 140 10.80 36.91 19.61
CA SER A 140 11.11 38.32 19.26
C SER A 140 9.84 39.15 19.26
#